data_AF-A0A3D9D042-F1
#
_entry.id   AF-A0A3D9D042-F1
#
_cell.length_a   1.000
_cell.length_b   1.000
_cell.length_c   1.000
_cell.angle_alpha   90.00
_cell.angle_beta   90.00
_cell.angle_gamma   90.00
#
_symmetry.space_group_name_H-M   'P 1'
#
loop_
_entity.id
_entity.type
_entity.pdbx_description
1 polymer ?
#
loop_
_entity_poly.entity_id
_entity_poly.type
_entity_poly.pdbx_seq_one_letter_code
_entity_poly.pdbx_strand_id
1 'polypeptide(L)'
;MILRGRIVETVEPNHKSVIVEFTKDSRKQHFEVNCAFNPFELKMEKWDTWDFKIKFESEIFTESKNGRKSYFTHLLCDKAKLFNRL
;
A
#
# COMPACT_ATOMS: atom_id res chain seq x y z
N MET A 1 3.19 9.75 -6.23
CA MET A 1 2.56 9.35 -7.52
C MET A 1 1.16 8.82 -7.25
N ILE A 2 0.30 8.65 -8.26
CA ILE A 2 -1.00 8.01 -8.09
C ILE A 2 -0.96 6.63 -8.73
N LEU A 3 -1.25 5.58 -7.96
CA LEU A 3 -1.32 4.21 -8.42
C LEU A 3 -2.71 3.64 -8.17
N ARG A 4 -3.27 2.98 -9.18
CA ARG A 4 -4.56 2.31 -9.07
C ARG A 4 -4.36 0.87 -8.63
N GLY A 5 -4.96 0.50 -7.51
CA GLY A 5 -4.90 -0.84 -6.96
C GLY A 5 -6.27 -1.35 -6.52
N ARG A 6 -6.44 -2.67 -6.60
CA ARG A 6 -7.57 -3.37 -6.02
C ARG A 6 -7.17 -3.89 -4.64
N ILE A 7 -8.01 -3.68 -3.64
CA ILE A 7 -7.81 -4.25 -2.30
C ILE A 7 -8.08 -5.75 -2.39
N VAL A 8 -7.12 -6.58 -1.98
CA VAL A 8 -7.19 -8.05 -2.15
C VAL A 8 -7.38 -8.80 -0.83
N GLU A 9 -7.27 -8.13 0.31
CA GLU A 9 -7.50 -8.70 1.64
C GLU A 9 -8.57 -7.90 2.40
N THR A 10 -9.10 -8.49 3.47
CA THR A 10 -10.09 -7.83 4.32
C THR A 10 -9.43 -6.65 5.05
N VAL A 11 -10.11 -5.50 5.05
CA VAL A 11 -9.65 -4.31 5.77
C VAL A 11 -10.04 -4.44 7.25
N GLU A 12 -9.05 -4.44 8.13
CA GLU A 12 -9.28 -4.58 9.57
C GLU A 12 -9.43 -3.21 10.27
N PRO A 13 -10.32 -3.08 11.27
CA PRO A 13 -10.55 -1.82 11.97
C PRO A 13 -9.32 -1.21 12.64
N ASN A 14 -8.37 -2.05 13.04
CA ASN A 14 -7.20 -1.67 13.84
C ASN A 14 -5.94 -1.49 12.99
N HIS A 15 -6.00 -1.73 11.69
CA HIS A 15 -4.83 -1.68 10.81
C HIS A 15 -4.87 -0.41 9.96
N LYS A 16 -3.76 0.32 9.93
CA LYS A 16 -3.58 1.49 9.07
C LYS A 16 -2.98 1.13 7.72
N SER A 17 -3.09 -0.13 7.29
CA SER A 17 -2.61 -0.57 5.99
C SER A 17 -3.68 -1.37 5.25
N VAL A 18 -3.51 -1.45 3.92
CA VAL A 18 -4.30 -2.32 3.05
C VAL A 18 -3.38 -3.12 2.15
N ILE A 19 -3.76 -4.36 1.86
CA ILE A 19 -3.06 -5.18 0.88
C ILE A 19 -3.71 -4.97 -0.49
N VAL A 20 -2.89 -4.53 -1.45
CA VAL A 20 -3.36 -4.14 -2.79
C VAL A 20 -2.61 -4.89 -3.88
N GLU A 21 -3.34 -5.22 -4.94
CA GLU A 21 -2.78 -5.62 -6.22
C GLU A 21 -2.89 -4.42 -7.18
N PHE A 22 -1.76 -3.91 -7.66
CA PHE A 22 -1.77 -2.76 -8.58
C PHE A 22 -2.17 -3.18 -9.99
N THR A 23 -3.09 -2.43 -10.60
CA THR A 23 -3.70 -2.78 -11.91
C THR A 23 -2.73 -2.93 -13.09
N LYS A 24 -1.55 -2.28 -13.03
CA LYS A 24 -0.52 -2.34 -14.08
C LYS A 24 0.65 -3.27 -13.72
N ASP A 25 0.60 -3.92 -12.56
CA ASP A 25 1.62 -4.89 -12.19
C ASP A 25 1.36 -6.21 -12.92
N SER A 26 2.21 -6.53 -13.90
CA SER A 26 2.13 -7.76 -14.68
C SER A 26 2.40 -9.01 -13.84
N ARG A 27 3.10 -8.86 -12.71
CA ARG A 27 3.42 -9.95 -11.80
C ARG A 27 2.32 -10.24 -10.79
N LYS A 28 1.27 -9.40 -10.73
CA LYS A 28 0.12 -9.55 -9.83
C LYS A 28 0.57 -9.73 -8.37
N GLN A 29 1.57 -8.97 -7.96
CA GLN A 29 2.09 -9.02 -6.61
C GLN A 29 1.13 -8.30 -5.65
N HIS A 30 1.13 -8.77 -4.40
CA HIS A 30 0.42 -8.13 -3.31
C HIS A 30 1.39 -7.17 -2.61
N PHE A 31 0.95 -5.93 -2.44
CA PHE A 31 1.72 -4.89 -1.78
C PHE A 31 0.96 -4.39 -0.56
N GLU A 32 1.66 -4.28 0.56
CA GLU A 32 1.14 -3.52 1.69
C GLU A 32 1.28 -2.02 1.42
N VAL A 33 0.19 -1.29 1.59
CA VAL A 33 0.14 0.17 1.51
C VAL A 33 -0.24 0.72 2.87
N ASN A 34 0.70 1.41 3.50
CA ASN A 34 0.50 2.07 4.79
C ASN A 34 -0.15 3.44 4.60
N CYS A 35 -1.35 3.61 5.14
CA CYS A 35 -2.17 4.81 5.01
C CYS A 35 -1.99 5.74 6.22
N ALA A 36 -1.95 7.05 5.95
CA ALA A 36 -1.96 8.08 6.99
C ALA A 36 -3.34 8.20 7.71
N PHE A 37 -4.35 7.51 7.19
CA PHE A 37 -5.72 7.43 7.68
C PHE A 37 -6.10 5.97 7.97
N ASN A 38 -7.21 5.74 8.70
CA ASN A 38 -7.74 4.39 8.89
C ASN A 38 -8.56 3.97 7.65
N PRO A 39 -8.14 2.94 6.90
CA PRO A 39 -8.87 2.46 5.72
C PRO A 39 -10.30 1.98 6.06
N PHE A 40 -10.49 1.40 7.25
CA PHE A 40 -11.80 0.91 7.71
C PHE A 40 -12.79 2.04 7.92
N GLU A 41 -12.35 3.17 8.50
CA GLU A 41 -13.21 4.35 8.70
C GLU A 41 -13.66 5.00 7.38
N LEU A 42 -12.84 4.86 6.33
CA LEU A 42 -13.19 5.26 4.97
C LEU A 42 -14.05 4.23 4.22
N LYS A 43 -14.46 3.14 4.90
CA LYS A 43 -15.27 2.05 4.34
C LYS A 43 -14.62 1.44 3.10
N MET A 44 -13.29 1.32 3.10
CA MET A 44 -12.60 0.55 2.10
C MET A 44 -12.91 -0.94 2.29
N GLU A 45 -13.34 -1.61 1.24
CA GLU A 45 -13.68 -3.03 1.28
C GLU A 45 -12.79 -3.87 0.37
N LYS A 46 -12.73 -5.16 0.68
CA LYS A 46 -12.09 -6.14 -0.19
C LYS A 46 -12.75 -6.08 -1.57
N TRP A 47 -11.92 -6.13 -2.62
CA TRP A 47 -12.29 -6.01 -4.03
C TRP A 47 -12.59 -4.61 -4.55
N ASP A 48 -12.67 -3.60 -3.67
CA ASP A 48 -12.72 -2.22 -4.13
C ASP A 48 -11.46 -1.86 -4.89
N THR A 49 -11.64 -0.99 -5.89
CA THR A 49 -10.52 -0.37 -6.60
C THR A 49 -10.39 1.08 -6.16
N TRP A 50 -9.18 1.47 -5.80
CA TRP A 50 -8.87 2.82 -5.32
C TRP A 50 -7.65 3.39 -6.06
N ASP A 51 -7.65 4.71 -6.23
CA ASP A 51 -6.50 5.49 -6.68
C ASP A 51 -5.74 5.99 -5.44
N PHE A 52 -4.58 5.42 -5.17
CA PHE A 52 -3.74 5.72 -4.00
C PHE A 52 -2.65 6.73 -4.34
N LYS A 53 -2.50 7.78 -3.54
CA LYS A 53 -1.38 8.72 -3.63
C LYS A 53 -0.17 8.16 -2.89
N ILE A 54 0.61 7.34 -3.59
CA ILE A 54 1.77 6.62 -3.07
C ILE A 54 3.03 7.50 -2.99
N LYS A 55 3.76 7.36 -1.88
CA LYS A 55 5.16 7.73 -1.67
C LYS A 55 5.95 6.47 -1.34
N PHE A 56 7.20 6.42 -1.82
CA PHE A 56 8.14 5.38 -1.42
C PHE A 56 8.99 5.91 -0.27
N GLU A 57 9.11 5.14 0.79
CA GLU A 57 10.04 5.39 1.88
C GLU A 57 11.00 4.20 1.99
N SER A 58 12.29 4.48 2.17
CA SER A 58 13.30 3.43 2.30
C SER A 58 13.86 3.41 3.71
N GLU A 59 13.76 2.24 4.34
CA GLU A 59 14.44 1.94 5.60
C GLU A 59 15.75 1.21 5.30
N ILE A 60 16.86 1.74 5.83
CA ILE A 60 18.19 1.18 5.62
C ILE A 60 18.57 0.36 6.84
N PHE A 61 18.63 -0.95 6.65
CA PHE A 61 19.20 -1.86 7.63
C PHE A 61 20.68 -2.09 7.33
N THR A 62 21.55 -1.84 8.30
CA THR A 62 22.99 -2.13 8.17
C THR A 62 23.34 -3.34 9.03
N GLU A 63 23.82 -4.41 8.40
CA GLU A 63 24.22 -5.62 9.10
C GLU A 63 25.48 -5.37 9.95
N SER A 64 25.39 -5.65 11.25
CA SER A 64 26.43 -5.30 12.23
C SER A 64 27.76 -6.03 12.01
N LYS A 65 27.75 -7.21 11.39
CA LYS A 65 28.93 -8.07 11.23
C LYS A 65 29.82 -7.72 10.03
N ASN A 66 29.24 -7.24 8.94
CA ASN A 66 29.94 -7.02 7.67
C ASN A 66 29.68 -5.61 7.07
N GLY A 67 28.84 -4.80 7.70
CA GLY A 67 28.49 -3.46 7.23
C GLY A 67 27.60 -3.43 5.97
N ARG A 68 27.07 -4.58 5.54
CA ARG A 68 26.23 -4.67 4.34
C ARG A 68 24.90 -3.96 4.57
N LYS A 69 24.48 -3.16 3.60
CA LYS A 69 23.20 -2.44 3.64
C LYS A 69 22.12 -3.21 2.90
N SER A 70 20.96 -3.35 3.53
CA SER A 70 19.71 -3.82 2.94
C SER A 70 18.71 -2.66 2.96
N TYR A 71 17.96 -2.51 1.86
CA TYR A 71 16.96 -1.47 1.72
C TYR A 71 15.58 -2.11 1.72
N PHE A 72 14.75 -1.75 2.69
CA PHE A 72 13.33 -2.12 2.73
C PHE A 72 12.53 -0.93 2.21
N THR A 73 11.66 -1.16 1.23
CA THR A 73 10.83 -0.10 0.65
C THR A 73 9.41 -0.23 1.16
N HIS A 74 8.95 0.81 1.85
CA HIS A 74 7.60 0.94 2.36
C HIS A 74 6.77 1.81 1.41
N LEU A 75 5.53 1.38 1.13
CA LEU A 75 4.57 2.18 0.36
C LEU A 75 3.70 2.97 1.33
N LEU A 76 3.82 4.30 1.30
CA LEU A 76 3.02 5.19 2.12
C LEU A 76 1.93 5.86 1.29
N CYS A 77 0.75 6.04 1.87
CA CYS A 77 -0.43 6.63 1.23
C CYS A 77 -1.01 7.75 2.09
N ASP A 78 -0.91 8.98 1.61
CA ASP A 78 -1.45 10.13 2.33
C ASP A 78 -2.94 10.37 2.01
N LYS A 79 -3.36 9.94 0.81
CA LYS A 79 -4.69 10.20 0.25
C LYS A 79 -5.08 9.07 -0.69
N ALA A 80 -6.35 8.66 -0.66
CA ALA A 80 -6.91 7.71 -1.61
C ALA A 80 -8.29 8.17 -2.08
N LYS A 81 -8.69 7.74 -3.27
CA LYS A 81 -10.03 8.00 -3.83
C LYS A 81 -10.61 6.72 -4.43
N LEU A 82 -11.86 6.40 -4.10
CA LEU A 82 -12.56 5.26 -4.68
C LEU A 82 -12.65 5.44 -6.20
N PHE A 83 -12.26 4.40 -6.94
CA PHE A 83 -12.36 4.41 -8.39
C PHE A 83 -13.74 3.90 -8.82
N ASN A 84 -14.63 4.82 -9.15
CA ASN A 84 -15.90 4.49 -9.80
C ASN A 84 -15.71 4.54 -11.31
N ARG A 85 -15.91 3.38 -11.97
CA ARG A 85 -16.03 3.32 -13.43
C ARG A 85 -17.44 3.80 -13.78
N LEU A 86 -17.56 5.05 -14.23
CA LEU A 86 -18.79 5.56 -14.84
C LEU A 86 -19.18 4.69 -16.04
#